data_AF-F9ZJX2-F1
#
_entry.id   AF-F9ZJX2-F1
#
_cell.length_a   1.000
_cell.length_b   1.000
_cell.length_c   1.000
_cell.angle_alpha   90.00
_cell.angle_beta   90.00
_cell.angle_gamma   90.00
#
_symmetry.space_group_name_H-M   'P 1'
#
loop_
_entity.id
_entity.type
_entity.pdbx_description
1 polymer ?
#
loop_
_entity_poly.entity_id
_entity_poly.type
_entity_poly.pdbx_seq_one_letter_code
_entity_poly.pdbx_strand_id
1 'polypeptide(L)'
;MIFGKASDFSTAIDLSSLNGSNGFRLDGEAAGDHSGDSVSNAGDVNGDGIDDLIVGSSRTDLNGNDPGSSYVVFGKASGFNAAMDLSGLDGSNGFRLDGVAANDVSGGAVSAAGDINGDGIDDLIVGSPRTDLNGNDSGSSYVVFGKASGFSAAMDLSSLNGSDGFRLDGVAANDTSGGAVSAAGDINGDGFDDVIIGAHRADSNGEYSGSSYVVFGKSSGFSAAMDLSSLDGSNGFRLDGEVPYSLSGFSVSNAGDVNGDGLDDLIIGAYGAPFRGYNSGASYVVFGRASGFSATMSLSSLDGSNGFRLSGEAQFDQFGRSVSTAGDVNGDGFDDLIIGAPIAPYGGQSGSSYVIFGRSSFEDADDADFQGTPGDDNFIGTKAAESFKGEAGNDRMIGRGGADWFDGGAGNDYIRILGTNFEFIDGGTGTDTLGLAGSGIDMDLSLVIDKTHGIETISLYGVGDNRVSLTAQDVIDLSDTTNTLKIKGNAGDGVFLLGGDWVDGGVHGNFHTYTQDEAVILVGVNVTTDFA
;
A
#
# COMPACT_ATOMS: atom_id res chain seq x y z
N MET A 1 -22.46 5.45 -2.89
CA MET A 1 -21.45 6.06 -2.00
C MET A 1 -22.05 6.36 -0.64
N ILE A 2 -21.30 6.18 0.45
CA ILE A 2 -21.67 6.56 1.82
C ILE A 2 -20.57 7.52 2.31
N PHE A 3 -20.95 8.63 2.95
CA PHE A 3 -19.96 9.59 3.46
C PHE A 3 -19.46 9.22 4.85
N GLY A 4 -18.17 9.48 5.09
CA GLY A 4 -17.58 9.47 6.43
C GLY A 4 -18.24 10.51 7.34
N LYS A 5 -18.34 10.24 8.64
CA LYS A 5 -18.81 11.21 9.63
C LYS A 5 -18.17 10.96 11.00
N ALA A 6 -17.96 12.04 11.76
CA ALA A 6 -17.35 12.00 13.09
C ALA A 6 -18.28 11.45 14.20
N SER A 7 -19.56 11.21 13.89
CA SER A 7 -20.54 10.66 14.84
C SER A 7 -20.90 9.22 14.49
N ASP A 8 -21.28 8.42 15.48
CA ASP A 8 -21.69 7.02 15.32
C ASP A 8 -22.57 6.77 14.09
N PHE A 9 -22.20 5.75 13.31
CA PHE A 9 -23.06 5.20 12.26
C PHE A 9 -24.25 4.44 12.84
N SER A 10 -25.36 4.39 12.10
CA SER A 10 -26.44 3.47 12.43
C SER A 10 -25.96 2.03 12.23
N THR A 11 -26.50 1.09 13.00
CA THR A 11 -26.14 -0.35 12.91
C THR A 11 -26.43 -0.98 11.54
N ALA A 12 -27.23 -0.30 10.72
CA ALA A 12 -27.44 -0.60 9.32
C ALA A 12 -27.69 0.71 8.56
N ILE A 13 -27.19 0.80 7.33
CA ILE A 13 -27.51 1.90 6.41
C ILE A 13 -28.43 1.32 5.33
N ASP A 14 -29.70 1.72 5.35
CA ASP A 14 -30.63 1.41 4.27
C ASP A 14 -30.28 2.29 3.08
N LEU A 15 -29.85 1.68 1.96
CA LEU A 15 -29.47 2.44 0.75
C LEU A 15 -30.63 3.27 0.16
N SER A 16 -31.89 2.93 0.50
CA SER A 16 -33.03 3.77 0.14
C SER A 16 -33.18 5.04 0.99
N SER A 17 -32.46 5.12 2.11
CA SER A 17 -32.41 6.28 3.01
C SER A 17 -31.31 7.29 2.64
N LEU A 18 -30.54 7.02 1.58
CA LEU A 18 -29.56 7.96 1.06
C LEU A 18 -30.27 9.24 0.62
N ASN A 19 -29.76 10.38 1.06
CA ASN A 19 -30.40 11.68 0.86
C ASN A 19 -29.44 12.77 0.39
N GLY A 20 -28.20 12.40 0.07
CA GLY A 20 -27.17 13.32 -0.38
C GLY A 20 -26.31 13.95 0.72
N SER A 21 -26.70 13.80 1.99
CA SER A 21 -25.89 14.19 3.16
C SER A 21 -25.24 13.01 3.88
N ASN A 22 -25.81 11.81 3.74
CA ASN A 22 -25.27 10.55 4.28
C ASN A 22 -24.74 9.60 3.19
N GLY A 23 -24.77 10.05 1.93
CA GLY A 23 -24.42 9.29 0.74
C GLY A 23 -25.44 9.50 -0.37
N PHE A 24 -25.14 8.97 -1.55
CA PHE A 24 -25.96 9.11 -2.75
C PHE A 24 -25.76 7.93 -3.70
N ARG A 25 -26.72 7.77 -4.61
CA ARG A 25 -26.72 6.79 -5.70
C ARG A 25 -26.37 7.47 -7.03
N LEU A 26 -25.57 6.79 -7.83
CA LEU A 26 -25.30 7.15 -9.23
C LEU A 26 -26.12 6.20 -10.12
N ASP A 27 -26.92 6.78 -11.01
CA ASP A 27 -27.78 6.06 -11.95
C ASP A 27 -27.16 6.14 -13.36
N GLY A 28 -26.93 4.99 -13.99
CA GLY A 28 -26.38 4.90 -15.36
C GLY A 28 -27.33 5.46 -16.43
N GLU A 29 -26.77 5.85 -17.58
CA GLU A 29 -27.51 6.55 -18.64
C GLU A 29 -28.59 5.68 -19.31
N ALA A 30 -28.31 4.40 -19.59
CA ALA A 30 -29.24 3.52 -20.30
C ALA A 30 -29.26 2.07 -19.77
N ALA A 31 -30.32 1.35 -20.16
CA ALA A 31 -30.53 -0.03 -19.75
C ALA A 31 -29.60 -0.98 -20.52
N GLY A 32 -28.77 -1.73 -19.78
CA GLY A 32 -27.83 -2.69 -20.38
C GLY A 32 -26.38 -2.19 -20.43
N ASP A 33 -26.15 -0.92 -20.08
CA ASP A 33 -24.83 -0.27 -20.13
C ASP A 33 -23.83 -0.79 -19.09
N HIS A 34 -24.33 -1.48 -18.06
CA HIS A 34 -23.53 -2.02 -16.97
C HIS A 34 -22.71 -0.95 -16.20
N SER A 35 -23.29 0.22 -15.99
CA SER A 35 -22.70 1.25 -15.12
C SER A 35 -22.47 0.68 -13.71
N GLY A 36 -21.24 0.85 -13.21
CA GLY A 36 -20.79 0.30 -11.93
C GLY A 36 -20.16 -1.10 -12.04
N ASP A 37 -19.87 -1.61 -13.24
CA ASP A 37 -19.06 -2.83 -13.44
C ASP A 37 -17.67 -2.69 -12.78
N SER A 38 -17.13 -1.47 -12.78
CA SER A 38 -15.90 -1.08 -12.08
C SER A 38 -16.09 0.32 -11.50
N VAL A 39 -15.61 0.55 -10.28
CA VAL A 39 -15.66 1.85 -9.59
C VAL A 39 -14.36 2.07 -8.83
N SER A 40 -13.94 3.33 -8.72
CA SER A 40 -12.82 3.72 -7.86
C SER A 40 -12.98 5.16 -7.37
N ASN A 41 -12.17 5.56 -6.37
CA ASN A 41 -11.85 6.96 -6.23
C ASN A 41 -11.07 7.41 -7.48
N ALA A 42 -11.20 8.68 -7.84
CA ALA A 42 -10.50 9.28 -8.97
C ALA A 42 -9.34 10.18 -8.55
N GLY A 43 -9.16 10.42 -7.24
CA GLY A 43 -8.38 11.56 -6.76
C GLY A 43 -9.06 12.90 -7.09
N ASP A 44 -8.40 14.02 -6.82
CA ASP A 44 -8.86 15.36 -7.19
C ASP A 44 -8.46 15.70 -8.64
N VAL A 45 -9.26 15.25 -9.60
CA VAL A 45 -8.92 15.41 -11.03
C VAL A 45 -9.22 16.81 -11.56
N ASN A 46 -9.90 17.63 -10.77
CA ASN A 46 -10.30 18.98 -11.13
C ASN A 46 -9.54 20.07 -10.33
N GLY A 47 -8.72 19.68 -9.36
CA GLY A 47 -7.84 20.56 -8.59
C GLY A 47 -8.57 21.45 -7.60
N ASP A 48 -9.75 21.05 -7.09
CA ASP A 48 -10.53 21.81 -6.10
C ASP A 48 -10.27 21.40 -4.64
N GLY A 49 -9.41 20.42 -4.43
CA GLY A 49 -9.02 19.85 -3.15
C GLY A 49 -10.01 18.83 -2.59
N ILE A 50 -10.92 18.30 -3.42
CA ILE A 50 -11.90 17.29 -3.01
C ILE A 50 -11.86 16.11 -4.00
N ASP A 51 -11.63 14.91 -3.46
CA ASP A 51 -11.61 13.70 -4.27
C ASP A 51 -12.88 13.50 -5.10
N ASP A 52 -12.66 13.12 -6.35
CA ASP A 52 -13.65 12.78 -7.35
C ASP A 52 -13.87 11.27 -7.40
N LEU A 53 -14.84 10.84 -8.22
CA LEU A 53 -15.20 9.44 -8.39
C LEU A 53 -15.14 9.03 -9.86
N ILE A 54 -14.71 7.81 -10.14
CA ILE A 54 -14.81 7.22 -11.49
C ILE A 54 -15.68 5.97 -11.49
N VAL A 55 -16.57 5.87 -12.49
CA VAL A 55 -17.51 4.76 -12.69
C VAL A 55 -17.38 4.25 -14.12
N GLY A 56 -17.00 2.99 -14.26
CA GLY A 56 -16.96 2.27 -15.54
C GLY A 56 -18.35 1.78 -15.98
N SER A 57 -18.60 1.81 -17.28
CA SER A 57 -19.84 1.39 -17.93
C SER A 57 -19.50 0.64 -19.22
N SER A 58 -19.09 -0.61 -19.04
CA SER A 58 -18.35 -1.39 -20.04
C SER A 58 -19.15 -1.74 -21.30
N ARG A 59 -20.49 -1.60 -21.25
CA ARG A 59 -21.43 -1.97 -22.32
C ARG A 59 -22.26 -0.81 -22.84
N THR A 60 -21.80 0.41 -22.62
CA THR A 60 -22.46 1.58 -23.22
C THR A 60 -22.31 1.52 -24.74
N ASP A 61 -23.44 1.65 -25.45
CA ASP A 61 -23.57 1.58 -26.91
C ASP A 61 -23.40 2.95 -27.62
N LEU A 62 -22.77 3.92 -26.94
CA LEU A 62 -22.50 5.24 -27.52
C LEU A 62 -21.41 5.10 -28.60
N ASN A 63 -21.75 5.36 -29.86
CA ASN A 63 -20.86 5.27 -31.03
C ASN A 63 -20.58 3.84 -31.55
N GLY A 64 -21.31 2.81 -31.13
CA GLY A 64 -21.14 1.45 -31.65
C GLY A 64 -21.83 0.40 -30.80
N ASN A 65 -21.56 -0.89 -31.08
CA ASN A 65 -21.94 -1.98 -30.19
C ASN A 65 -20.88 -2.12 -29.09
N ASP A 66 -21.22 -1.86 -27.84
CA ASP A 66 -20.34 -1.97 -26.67
C ASP A 66 -18.93 -1.32 -26.77
N PRO A 67 -18.75 -0.08 -27.31
CA PRO A 67 -17.48 0.63 -27.16
C PRO A 67 -17.14 0.91 -25.70
N GLY A 68 -18.15 1.02 -24.83
CA GLY A 68 -18.00 1.29 -23.41
C GLY A 68 -17.77 2.77 -23.12
N SER A 69 -17.96 3.17 -21.87
CA SER A 69 -17.73 4.54 -21.39
C SER A 69 -17.33 4.53 -19.93
N SER A 70 -16.73 5.63 -19.46
CA SER A 70 -16.51 5.88 -18.04
C SER A 70 -17.03 7.27 -17.66
N TYR A 71 -17.37 7.45 -16.39
CA TYR A 71 -17.96 8.68 -15.89
C TYR A 71 -17.16 9.16 -14.69
N VAL A 72 -16.69 10.39 -14.76
CA VAL A 72 -16.02 11.07 -13.66
C VAL A 72 -17.03 12.00 -13.02
N VAL A 73 -17.26 11.87 -11.71
CA VAL A 73 -18.20 12.70 -10.95
C VAL A 73 -17.41 13.52 -9.96
N PHE A 74 -17.53 14.85 -10.04
CA PHE A 74 -16.76 15.72 -9.17
C PHE A 74 -17.26 15.70 -7.72
N GLY A 75 -16.32 15.58 -6.80
CA GLY A 75 -16.46 15.83 -5.39
C GLY A 75 -16.96 17.25 -5.13
N LYS A 76 -17.64 17.45 -4.00
CA LYS A 76 -18.03 18.80 -3.56
C LYS A 76 -18.46 18.84 -2.10
N ALA A 77 -18.11 19.94 -1.44
CA ALA A 77 -18.50 20.20 -0.05
C ALA A 77 -20.00 20.50 0.13
N SER A 78 -20.70 20.94 -0.93
CA SER A 78 -22.13 21.32 -0.84
C SER A 78 -23.11 20.14 -0.75
N GLY A 79 -22.59 18.90 -0.75
CA GLY A 79 -23.38 17.68 -0.74
C GLY A 79 -24.00 17.36 -2.10
N PHE A 80 -24.65 16.20 -2.16
CA PHE A 80 -25.23 15.66 -3.39
C PHE A 80 -26.75 15.60 -3.31
N ASN A 81 -27.41 15.30 -4.43
CA ASN A 81 -28.78 14.80 -4.37
C ASN A 81 -28.76 13.34 -3.93
N ALA A 82 -29.88 12.83 -3.40
CA ALA A 82 -30.03 11.41 -3.04
C ALA A 82 -29.67 10.45 -4.19
N ALA A 83 -30.04 10.83 -5.41
CA ALA A 83 -29.71 10.15 -6.64
C ALA A 83 -29.25 11.18 -7.68
N MET A 84 -28.27 10.80 -8.49
CA MET A 84 -27.73 11.58 -9.59
C MET A 84 -27.65 10.71 -10.84
N ASP A 85 -28.18 11.21 -11.94
CA ASP A 85 -28.14 10.56 -13.25
C ASP A 85 -26.85 10.96 -13.97
N LEU A 86 -26.08 9.98 -14.42
CA LEU A 86 -24.79 10.20 -15.08
C LEU A 86 -24.93 10.91 -16.44
N SER A 87 -26.11 10.88 -17.07
CA SER A 87 -26.37 11.67 -18.29
C SER A 87 -26.44 13.18 -18.03
N GLY A 88 -26.53 13.58 -16.77
CA GLY A 88 -26.55 14.97 -16.33
C GLY A 88 -25.17 15.61 -16.14
N LEU A 89 -24.09 14.91 -16.47
CA LEU A 89 -22.74 15.45 -16.42
C LEU A 89 -22.53 16.50 -17.52
N ASP A 90 -22.00 17.67 -17.15
CA ASP A 90 -21.90 18.83 -18.05
C ASP A 90 -20.51 19.47 -18.12
N GLY A 91 -19.52 18.89 -17.44
CA GLY A 91 -18.16 19.41 -17.33
C GLY A 91 -17.93 20.28 -16.10
N SER A 92 -18.99 20.73 -15.43
CA SER A 92 -18.91 21.47 -14.15
C SER A 92 -19.18 20.61 -12.91
N ASN A 93 -19.77 19.44 -13.10
CA ASN A 93 -20.12 18.47 -12.05
C ASN A 93 -19.52 17.08 -12.33
N GLY A 94 -18.57 17.01 -13.27
CA GLY A 94 -18.02 15.79 -13.82
C GLY A 94 -18.18 15.71 -15.34
N PHE A 95 -17.68 14.65 -15.94
CA PHE A 95 -17.66 14.45 -17.39
C PHE A 95 -17.65 12.96 -17.76
N ARG A 96 -17.99 12.67 -19.02
CA ARG A 96 -17.95 11.31 -19.58
C ARG A 96 -16.71 11.11 -20.46
N LEU A 97 -16.13 9.93 -20.39
CA LEU A 97 -15.07 9.42 -21.25
C LEU A 97 -15.68 8.40 -22.22
N ASP A 98 -15.69 8.72 -23.51
CA ASP A 98 -16.27 7.90 -24.57
C ASP A 98 -15.23 6.91 -25.12
N GLY A 99 -15.58 5.62 -25.12
CA GLY A 99 -14.79 4.58 -25.77
C GLY A 99 -14.65 4.78 -27.28
N VAL A 100 -13.60 4.19 -27.87
CA VAL A 100 -13.16 4.53 -29.23
C VAL A 100 -13.87 3.71 -30.31
N ALA A 101 -13.79 2.37 -30.26
CA ALA A 101 -14.37 1.50 -31.27
C ALA A 101 -15.34 0.47 -30.68
N ALA A 102 -16.24 -0.03 -31.51
CA ALA A 102 -17.22 -1.03 -31.10
C ALA A 102 -16.55 -2.29 -30.57
N ASN A 103 -17.05 -2.80 -29.44
CA ASN A 103 -16.60 -3.98 -28.71
C ASN A 103 -15.26 -3.82 -27.99
N ASP A 104 -14.71 -2.61 -27.88
CA ASP A 104 -13.47 -2.35 -27.13
C ASP A 104 -13.66 -2.49 -25.60
N VAL A 105 -14.91 -2.40 -25.12
CA VAL A 105 -15.30 -2.56 -23.70
C VAL A 105 -14.52 -1.60 -22.79
N SER A 106 -14.40 -0.33 -23.21
CA SER A 106 -13.78 0.71 -22.41
C SER A 106 -14.55 0.94 -21.10
N GLY A 107 -13.85 1.21 -20.01
CA GLY A 107 -14.46 1.28 -18.67
C GLY A 107 -14.75 -0.10 -18.07
N GLY A 108 -14.20 -1.17 -18.64
CA GLY A 108 -14.19 -2.51 -18.01
C GLY A 108 -13.36 -2.57 -16.73
N ALA A 109 -12.37 -1.68 -16.61
CA ALA A 109 -11.61 -1.42 -15.39
C ALA A 109 -11.29 0.09 -15.31
N VAL A 110 -11.45 0.71 -14.14
CA VAL A 110 -11.14 2.12 -13.91
C VAL A 110 -10.41 2.31 -12.59
N SER A 111 -9.52 3.28 -12.52
CA SER A 111 -8.82 3.69 -11.30
C SER A 111 -8.35 5.14 -11.38
N ALA A 112 -8.08 5.78 -10.24
CA ALA A 112 -7.11 6.86 -10.18
C ALA A 112 -5.75 6.36 -10.70
N ALA A 113 -4.96 7.28 -11.26
CA ALA A 113 -3.59 7.07 -11.70
C ALA A 113 -2.56 7.83 -10.84
N GLY A 114 -3.02 8.67 -9.90
CA GLY A 114 -2.16 9.63 -9.20
C GLY A 114 -1.69 10.76 -10.12
N ASP A 115 -0.75 11.57 -9.70
CA ASP A 115 -0.14 12.63 -10.51
C ASP A 115 1.02 12.10 -11.35
N ILE A 116 0.70 11.40 -12.44
CA ILE A 116 1.70 10.76 -13.32
C ILE A 116 2.49 11.79 -14.14
N ASN A 117 2.01 13.03 -14.23
CA ASN A 117 2.60 14.08 -15.04
C ASN A 117 3.31 15.19 -14.22
N GLY A 118 3.09 15.21 -12.91
CA GLY A 118 3.73 16.11 -11.94
C GLY A 118 3.18 17.54 -11.94
N ASP A 119 1.90 17.74 -12.26
CA ASP A 119 1.27 19.06 -12.23
C ASP A 119 0.49 19.35 -10.94
N GLY A 120 0.49 18.39 -10.01
CA GLY A 120 -0.15 18.44 -8.70
C GLY A 120 -1.65 18.16 -8.74
N ILE A 121 -2.17 17.60 -9.82
CA ILE A 121 -3.58 17.23 -9.98
C ILE A 121 -3.65 15.73 -10.33
N ASP A 122 -4.57 15.01 -9.70
CA ASP A 122 -4.68 13.57 -9.93
C ASP A 122 -5.15 13.24 -11.34
N ASP A 123 -4.58 12.18 -11.91
CA ASP A 123 -4.90 11.65 -13.23
C ASP A 123 -5.73 10.36 -13.12
N LEU A 124 -6.24 9.89 -14.25
CA LEU A 124 -7.13 8.73 -14.34
C LEU A 124 -6.58 7.67 -15.28
N ILE A 125 -6.87 6.40 -15.01
CA ILE A 125 -6.62 5.30 -15.94
C ILE A 125 -7.89 4.49 -16.23
N VAL A 126 -8.13 4.23 -17.52
CA VAL A 126 -9.28 3.47 -18.03
C VAL A 126 -8.80 2.30 -18.90
N GLY A 127 -9.18 1.08 -18.52
CA GLY A 127 -8.90 -0.14 -19.28
C GLY A 127 -9.90 -0.39 -20.41
N SER A 128 -9.40 -0.90 -21.53
CA SER A 128 -10.18 -1.29 -22.71
C SER A 128 -9.63 -2.61 -23.29
N PRO A 129 -9.94 -3.75 -22.64
CA PRO A 129 -9.23 -5.01 -22.86
C PRO A 129 -9.46 -5.68 -24.22
N ARG A 130 -10.38 -5.17 -25.04
CA ARG A 130 -10.77 -5.77 -26.32
C ARG A 130 -10.38 -4.94 -27.54
N THR A 131 -9.56 -3.90 -27.37
CA THR A 131 -9.07 -3.14 -28.52
C THR A 131 -8.17 -4.01 -29.39
N ASP A 132 -8.21 -3.78 -30.70
CA ASP A 132 -7.52 -4.61 -31.70
C ASP A 132 -6.26 -3.97 -32.32
N LEU A 133 -5.66 -2.97 -31.66
CA LEU A 133 -4.59 -2.14 -32.24
C LEU A 133 -3.36 -2.95 -32.65
N ASN A 134 -2.94 -3.92 -31.83
CA ASN A 134 -1.81 -4.81 -32.08
C ASN A 134 -2.26 -6.27 -32.32
N GLY A 135 -3.49 -6.44 -32.84
CA GLY A 135 -4.13 -7.73 -33.10
C GLY A 135 -5.36 -7.95 -32.20
N ASN A 136 -6.15 -8.98 -32.54
CA ASN A 136 -7.45 -9.25 -31.90
C ASN A 136 -7.32 -9.32 -30.37
N ASP A 137 -8.13 -8.56 -29.63
CA ASP A 137 -8.13 -8.49 -28.16
C ASP A 137 -6.72 -8.28 -27.57
N SER A 138 -5.87 -7.49 -28.24
CA SER A 138 -4.56 -7.10 -27.69
C SER A 138 -4.72 -6.17 -26.48
N GLY A 139 -5.80 -5.40 -26.46
CA GLY A 139 -6.18 -4.54 -25.34
C GLY A 139 -5.37 -3.24 -25.28
N SER A 140 -5.94 -2.23 -24.64
CA SER A 140 -5.32 -0.93 -24.42
C SER A 140 -5.75 -0.36 -23.07
N SER A 141 -5.01 0.64 -22.58
CA SER A 141 -5.45 1.51 -21.49
C SER A 141 -5.30 2.97 -21.91
N TYR A 142 -6.02 3.85 -21.25
CA TYR A 142 -6.00 5.29 -21.52
C TYR A 142 -5.75 6.01 -20.21
N VAL A 143 -4.71 6.83 -20.19
CA VAL A 143 -4.46 7.77 -19.10
C VAL A 143 -5.02 9.12 -19.50
N VAL A 144 -5.84 9.74 -18.64
CA VAL A 144 -6.44 11.05 -18.87
C VAL A 144 -5.96 11.99 -17.79
N PHE A 145 -5.39 13.13 -18.19
CA PHE A 145 -4.85 14.07 -17.22
C PHE A 145 -5.92 14.92 -16.54
N GLY A 146 -5.77 15.08 -15.23
CA GLY A 146 -6.48 16.05 -14.42
C GLY A 146 -6.18 17.48 -14.88
N LYS A 147 -7.09 18.42 -14.60
CA LYS A 147 -6.84 19.86 -14.82
C LYS A 147 -7.84 20.77 -14.13
N ALA A 148 -7.34 21.90 -13.64
CA ALA A 148 -8.15 22.98 -13.07
C ALA A 148 -8.88 23.85 -14.11
N SER A 149 -8.55 23.73 -15.41
CA SER A 149 -9.15 24.57 -16.46
C SER A 149 -10.59 24.20 -16.85
N GLY A 150 -11.15 23.17 -16.20
CA GLY A 150 -12.49 22.66 -16.44
C GLY A 150 -12.55 21.65 -17.59
N PHE A 151 -13.59 20.82 -17.56
CA PHE A 151 -13.80 19.75 -18.54
C PHE A 151 -15.01 20.05 -19.44
N SER A 152 -15.02 19.46 -20.64
CA SER A 152 -16.24 19.35 -21.43
C SER A 152 -17.11 18.24 -20.85
N ALA A 153 -18.43 18.28 -21.10
CA ALA A 153 -19.35 17.23 -20.66
C ALA A 153 -18.96 15.82 -21.12
N ALA A 154 -18.32 15.71 -22.30
CA ALA A 154 -17.81 14.46 -22.83
C ALA A 154 -16.44 14.67 -23.50
N MET A 155 -15.60 13.64 -23.41
CA MET A 155 -14.29 13.54 -24.06
C MET A 155 -14.19 12.20 -24.78
N ASP A 156 -13.78 12.23 -26.04
CA ASP A 156 -13.48 11.03 -26.83
C ASP A 156 -12.04 10.59 -26.55
N LEU A 157 -11.84 9.36 -26.08
CA LEU A 157 -10.51 8.84 -25.74
C LEU A 157 -9.56 8.79 -26.95
N SER A 158 -10.07 8.80 -28.18
CA SER A 158 -9.25 8.89 -29.39
C SER A 158 -8.63 10.28 -29.61
N SER A 159 -9.09 11.30 -28.88
CA SER A 159 -8.61 12.68 -28.99
C SER A 159 -7.36 12.98 -28.15
N LEU A 160 -6.97 12.06 -27.25
CA LEU A 160 -5.79 12.18 -26.42
C LEU A 160 -4.53 12.39 -27.28
N ASN A 161 -3.71 13.35 -26.89
CA ASN A 161 -2.61 13.83 -27.73
C ASN A 161 -1.26 13.97 -26.98
N GLY A 162 -1.21 13.55 -25.72
CA GLY A 162 -0.04 13.66 -24.85
C GLY A 162 -0.02 14.90 -23.96
N SER A 163 -0.91 15.87 -24.20
CA SER A 163 -1.08 17.06 -23.33
C SER A 163 -2.33 17.01 -22.45
N ASP A 164 -3.28 16.13 -22.77
CA ASP A 164 -4.53 15.88 -22.03
C ASP A 164 -4.66 14.41 -21.61
N GLY A 165 -3.56 13.66 -21.73
CA GLY A 165 -3.50 12.22 -21.52
C GLY A 165 -2.91 11.49 -22.73
N PHE A 166 -2.83 10.17 -22.64
CA PHE A 166 -2.23 9.32 -23.67
C PHE A 166 -2.78 7.89 -23.63
N ARG A 167 -2.54 7.14 -24.69
CA ARG A 167 -2.94 5.74 -24.84
C ARG A 167 -1.76 4.79 -24.63
N LEU A 168 -2.03 3.66 -23.99
CA LEU A 168 -1.12 2.55 -23.75
C LEU A 168 -1.58 1.33 -24.55
N ASP A 169 -0.83 0.96 -25.58
CA ASP A 169 -1.19 -0.10 -26.52
C ASP A 169 -0.63 -1.45 -26.05
N GLY A 170 -1.50 -2.46 -25.92
CA GLY A 170 -1.13 -3.83 -25.58
C GLY A 170 -0.22 -4.48 -26.61
N VAL A 171 0.52 -5.52 -26.21
CA VAL A 171 1.66 -6.02 -27.00
C VAL A 171 1.26 -7.00 -28.11
N ALA A 172 0.48 -8.02 -27.79
CA ALA A 172 0.12 -9.07 -28.75
C ALA A 172 -1.37 -9.43 -28.70
N ALA A 173 -1.83 -10.07 -29.77
CA ALA A 173 -3.22 -10.53 -29.89
C ALA A 173 -3.59 -11.49 -28.75
N ASN A 174 -4.77 -11.28 -28.18
CA ASN A 174 -5.40 -12.02 -27.09
C ASN A 174 -4.78 -11.83 -25.70
N ASP A 175 -3.81 -10.92 -25.55
CA ASP A 175 -3.19 -10.61 -24.25
C ASP A 175 -4.19 -9.95 -23.28
N THR A 176 -5.23 -9.28 -23.81
CA THR A 176 -6.26 -8.58 -23.04
C THR A 176 -5.69 -7.53 -22.07
N SER A 177 -4.70 -6.75 -22.53
CA SER A 177 -4.12 -5.66 -21.74
C SER A 177 -5.17 -4.62 -21.37
N GLY A 178 -5.11 -4.05 -20.16
CA GLY A 178 -6.16 -3.18 -19.63
C GLY A 178 -7.37 -3.96 -19.09
N GLY A 179 -7.23 -5.27 -18.85
CA GLY A 179 -8.22 -6.08 -18.16
C GLY A 179 -8.31 -5.77 -16.66
N ALA A 180 -7.24 -5.22 -16.10
CA ALA A 180 -7.17 -4.61 -14.77
C ALA A 180 -6.20 -3.42 -14.86
N VAL A 181 -6.49 -2.33 -14.14
CA VAL A 181 -5.66 -1.13 -14.07
C VAL A 181 -5.68 -0.58 -12.64
N SER A 182 -4.58 0.04 -12.21
CA SER A 182 -4.51 0.74 -10.93
C SER A 182 -3.39 1.79 -10.97
N ALA A 183 -3.45 2.76 -10.06
CA ALA A 183 -2.25 3.50 -9.67
C ALA A 183 -1.24 2.51 -9.09
N ALA A 184 0.04 2.75 -9.35
CA ALA A 184 1.14 2.04 -8.74
C ALA A 184 1.78 2.83 -7.60
N GLY A 185 1.50 4.14 -7.48
CA GLY A 185 2.26 5.03 -6.60
C GLY A 185 3.66 5.30 -7.15
N ASP A 186 4.54 5.92 -6.37
CA ASP A 186 5.93 6.20 -6.79
C ASP A 186 6.83 5.01 -6.46
N ILE A 187 6.76 3.97 -7.29
CA ILE A 187 7.52 2.72 -7.04
C ILE A 187 9.01 2.86 -7.34
N ASN A 188 9.41 3.96 -7.97
CA ASN A 188 10.77 4.17 -8.47
C ASN A 188 11.49 5.34 -7.76
N GLY A 189 10.79 6.07 -6.89
CA GLY A 189 11.33 7.13 -6.04
C GLY A 189 11.71 8.40 -6.81
N ASP A 190 11.08 8.67 -7.95
CA ASP A 190 11.36 9.87 -8.75
C ASP A 190 10.38 11.03 -8.53
N GLY A 191 9.40 10.83 -7.66
CA GLY A 191 8.41 11.80 -7.22
C GLY A 191 7.24 11.95 -8.19
N PHE A 192 7.03 11.02 -9.12
CA PHE A 192 5.85 10.96 -9.97
C PHE A 192 5.12 9.64 -9.72
N ASP A 193 3.80 9.68 -9.69
CA ASP A 193 3.03 8.45 -9.57
C ASP A 193 3.15 7.60 -10.84
N ASP A 194 3.20 6.29 -10.67
CA ASP A 194 3.27 5.31 -11.74
C ASP A 194 1.91 4.61 -11.92
N VAL A 195 1.75 3.85 -13.01
CA VAL A 195 0.53 3.04 -13.24
C VAL A 195 0.86 1.58 -13.55
N ILE A 196 -0.01 0.67 -13.11
CA ILE A 196 0.07 -0.76 -13.40
C ILE A 196 -1.13 -1.24 -14.24
N ILE A 197 -0.82 -2.04 -15.27
CA ILE A 197 -1.77 -2.58 -16.24
C ILE A 197 -1.65 -4.10 -16.31
N GLY A 198 -2.76 -4.80 -16.11
CA GLY A 198 -2.86 -6.26 -16.21
C GLY A 198 -3.19 -6.75 -17.63
N ALA A 199 -2.43 -7.73 -18.10
CA ALA A 199 -2.63 -8.48 -19.35
C ALA A 199 -2.67 -9.98 -19.05
N HIS A 200 -3.75 -10.41 -18.38
CA HIS A 200 -3.86 -11.73 -17.76
C HIS A 200 -3.85 -12.91 -18.73
N ARG A 201 -3.88 -12.67 -20.04
CA ARG A 201 -3.79 -13.72 -21.08
C ARG A 201 -2.50 -13.68 -21.88
N ALA A 202 -1.56 -12.80 -21.53
CA ALA A 202 -0.26 -12.78 -22.18
C ALA A 202 0.47 -14.12 -21.99
N ASP A 203 1.26 -14.49 -23.00
CA ASP A 203 1.95 -15.78 -23.06
C ASP A 203 3.47 -15.67 -22.80
N SER A 204 3.93 -14.58 -22.19
CA SER A 204 5.35 -14.23 -22.02
C SER A 204 6.20 -15.33 -21.38
N ASN A 205 5.60 -16.15 -20.50
CA ASN A 205 6.23 -17.30 -19.85
C ASN A 205 5.39 -18.58 -19.98
N GLY A 206 4.74 -18.75 -21.13
CA GLY A 206 3.88 -19.90 -21.47
C GLY A 206 2.40 -19.54 -21.55
N GLU A 207 1.59 -20.46 -22.07
CA GLU A 207 0.17 -20.22 -22.39
C GLU A 207 -0.60 -19.69 -21.17
N TYR A 208 -1.22 -18.52 -21.31
CA TYR A 208 -1.96 -17.78 -20.29
C TYR A 208 -1.21 -17.66 -18.96
N SER A 209 0.11 -17.51 -19.01
CA SER A 209 0.93 -17.17 -17.83
C SER A 209 0.58 -15.78 -17.30
N GLY A 210 0.16 -14.88 -18.19
CA GLY A 210 -0.18 -13.51 -17.88
C GLY A 210 1.05 -12.63 -17.72
N SER A 211 0.86 -11.33 -17.93
CA SER A 211 1.85 -10.29 -17.65
C SER A 211 1.17 -9.10 -17.01
N SER A 212 1.96 -8.29 -16.29
CA SER A 212 1.58 -6.92 -15.92
C SER A 212 2.62 -5.95 -16.45
N TYR A 213 2.23 -4.71 -16.66
CA TYR A 213 3.10 -3.66 -17.18
C TYR A 213 3.03 -2.47 -16.24
N VAL A 214 4.18 -1.95 -15.84
CA VAL A 214 4.28 -0.70 -15.09
C VAL A 214 4.79 0.36 -16.05
N VAL A 215 4.16 1.53 -16.06
CA VAL A 215 4.57 2.69 -16.86
C VAL A 215 4.90 3.82 -15.91
N PHE A 216 6.10 4.39 -16.05
CA PHE A 216 6.57 5.42 -15.14
C PHE A 216 6.01 6.81 -15.48
N GLY A 217 5.69 7.55 -14.42
CA GLY A 217 5.40 8.97 -14.46
C GLY A 217 6.60 9.82 -14.86
N LYS A 218 6.32 11.04 -15.32
CA LYS A 218 7.36 12.04 -15.66
C LYS A 218 6.77 13.39 -16.03
N SER A 219 7.55 14.44 -15.71
CA SER A 219 7.29 15.82 -16.15
C SER A 219 7.65 16.14 -17.62
N SER A 220 8.40 15.27 -18.31
CA SER A 220 8.91 15.58 -19.68
C SER A 220 7.84 15.50 -20.78
N GLY A 221 6.58 15.25 -20.41
CA GLY A 221 5.44 15.11 -21.31
C GLY A 221 5.37 13.72 -21.97
N PHE A 222 4.16 13.35 -22.38
CA PHE A 222 3.87 12.07 -22.98
C PHE A 222 3.59 12.20 -24.48
N SER A 223 3.86 11.13 -25.23
CA SER A 223 3.34 11.02 -26.60
C SER A 223 1.88 10.61 -26.55
N ALA A 224 1.11 10.92 -27.58
CA ALA A 224 -0.31 10.54 -27.67
C ALA A 224 -0.56 9.03 -27.49
N ALA A 225 0.41 8.20 -27.88
CA ALA A 225 0.37 6.76 -27.70
C ALA A 225 1.75 6.21 -27.36
N MET A 226 1.78 5.14 -26.57
CA MET A 226 2.95 4.34 -26.22
C MET A 226 2.61 2.85 -26.40
N ASP A 227 3.48 2.10 -27.06
CA ASP A 227 3.38 0.65 -27.13
C ASP A 227 4.07 0.04 -25.91
N LEU A 228 3.38 -0.81 -25.16
CA LEU A 228 3.92 -1.43 -23.93
C LEU A 228 5.12 -2.35 -24.19
N SER A 229 5.38 -2.75 -25.44
CA SER A 229 6.61 -3.46 -25.80
C SER A 229 7.86 -2.57 -25.83
N SER A 230 7.69 -1.24 -25.76
CA SER A 230 8.78 -0.26 -25.74
C SER A 230 9.33 0.04 -24.33
N LEU A 231 8.78 -0.62 -23.30
CA LEU A 231 9.28 -0.49 -21.94
C LEU A 231 10.70 -1.04 -21.82
N ASP A 232 11.61 -0.26 -21.25
CA ASP A 232 13.05 -0.57 -21.22
C ASP A 232 13.69 -0.52 -19.83
N GLY A 233 12.90 -0.28 -18.78
CA GLY A 233 13.33 -0.11 -17.40
C GLY A 233 13.56 1.35 -17.00
N SER A 234 13.65 2.27 -17.96
CA SER A 234 13.74 3.72 -17.71
C SER A 234 12.43 4.47 -17.88
N ASN A 235 11.44 3.85 -18.52
CA ASN A 235 10.09 4.37 -18.76
C ASN A 235 9.00 3.43 -18.23
N GLY A 236 9.39 2.46 -17.40
CA GLY A 236 8.56 1.35 -16.93
C GLY A 236 9.14 -0.01 -17.30
N PHE A 237 8.44 -1.08 -16.94
CA PHE A 237 8.89 -2.46 -17.15
C PHE A 237 7.72 -3.44 -17.20
N ARG A 238 8.02 -4.66 -17.68
CA ARG A 238 7.06 -5.78 -17.72
C ARG A 238 7.34 -6.80 -16.62
N LEU A 239 6.28 -7.26 -15.96
CA LEU A 239 6.26 -8.37 -15.00
C LEU A 239 5.68 -9.61 -15.69
N ASP A 240 6.48 -10.67 -15.79
CA ASP A 240 6.07 -11.93 -16.42
C ASP A 240 5.56 -12.95 -15.39
N GLY A 241 4.38 -13.52 -15.64
CA GLY A 241 3.78 -14.55 -14.80
C GLY A 241 4.69 -15.77 -14.60
N GLU A 242 4.63 -16.38 -13.41
CA GLU A 242 5.56 -17.47 -13.04
C GLU A 242 5.32 -18.77 -13.83
N VAL A 243 4.06 -19.14 -14.05
CA VAL A 243 3.69 -20.45 -14.61
C VAL A 243 2.54 -20.37 -15.63
N PRO A 244 2.45 -21.29 -16.60
CA PRO A 244 1.33 -21.35 -17.55
C PRO A 244 -0.03 -21.46 -16.85
N TYR A 245 -1.05 -20.85 -17.44
CA TYR A 245 -2.43 -20.76 -16.97
C TYR A 245 -2.60 -20.11 -15.59
N SER A 246 -1.58 -19.42 -15.06
CA SER A 246 -1.70 -18.71 -13.78
C SER A 246 -2.55 -17.44 -13.88
N LEU A 247 -2.68 -16.87 -15.08
CA LEU A 247 -3.43 -15.65 -15.35
C LEU A 247 -2.92 -14.47 -14.49
N SER A 248 -1.60 -14.32 -14.37
CA SER A 248 -1.00 -13.19 -13.64
C SER A 248 -1.41 -11.85 -14.25
N GLY A 249 -1.72 -10.86 -13.42
CA GLY A 249 -2.27 -9.58 -13.87
C GLY A 249 -3.79 -9.62 -14.08
N PHE A 250 -4.49 -10.62 -13.51
CA PHE A 250 -5.95 -10.64 -13.52
C PHE A 250 -6.55 -9.56 -12.62
N SER A 251 -5.88 -9.28 -11.50
CA SER A 251 -6.11 -8.13 -10.65
C SER A 251 -4.77 -7.51 -10.30
N VAL A 252 -4.70 -6.18 -10.24
CA VAL A 252 -3.49 -5.41 -9.89
C VAL A 252 -3.89 -4.27 -8.98
N SER A 253 -3.00 -3.83 -8.09
CA SER A 253 -3.18 -2.67 -7.23
C SER A 253 -1.82 -2.15 -6.76
N ASN A 254 -1.74 -0.86 -6.40
CA ASN A 254 -0.76 -0.40 -5.43
C ASN A 254 -0.91 -1.24 -4.14
N ALA A 255 0.21 -1.65 -3.56
CA ALA A 255 0.29 -2.29 -2.26
C ALA A 255 0.53 -1.29 -1.13
N GLY A 256 0.97 -0.06 -1.43
CA GLY A 256 1.52 0.87 -0.45
C GLY A 256 2.96 0.49 -0.11
N ASP A 257 3.53 1.10 0.93
CA ASP A 257 4.87 0.76 1.42
C ASP A 257 4.76 -0.42 2.41
N VAL A 258 4.77 -1.65 1.90
CA VAL A 258 4.54 -2.83 2.75
C VAL A 258 5.79 -3.26 3.50
N ASN A 259 6.95 -2.72 3.11
CA ASN A 259 8.25 -3.06 3.69
C ASN A 259 8.92 -1.89 4.46
N GLY A 260 8.30 -0.71 4.49
CA GLY A 260 8.76 0.47 5.22
C GLY A 260 10.02 1.10 4.63
N ASP A 261 10.30 0.91 3.33
CA ASP A 261 11.47 1.48 2.66
C ASP A 261 11.25 2.88 2.07
N GLY A 262 10.02 3.38 2.20
CA GLY A 262 9.57 4.69 1.75
C GLY A 262 9.16 4.76 0.27
N LEU A 263 9.04 3.62 -0.40
CA LEU A 263 8.58 3.51 -1.79
C LEU A 263 7.30 2.67 -1.87
N ASP A 264 6.42 3.01 -2.80
CA ASP A 264 5.23 2.20 -3.04
C ASP A 264 5.61 0.84 -3.65
N ASP A 265 4.89 -0.20 -3.23
CA ASP A 265 5.01 -1.57 -3.71
C ASP A 265 3.83 -1.96 -4.60
N LEU A 266 3.94 -3.10 -5.29
CA LEU A 266 2.89 -3.61 -6.17
C LEU A 266 2.32 -4.92 -5.68
N ILE A 267 1.01 -5.13 -5.82
CA ILE A 267 0.39 -6.45 -5.68
C ILE A 267 -0.31 -6.92 -6.97
N ILE A 268 0.01 -8.15 -7.38
CA ILE A 268 -0.48 -8.78 -8.62
C ILE A 268 -1.16 -10.11 -8.30
N GLY A 269 -2.43 -10.24 -8.68
CA GLY A 269 -3.23 -11.46 -8.54
C GLY A 269 -3.09 -12.42 -9.73
N ALA A 270 -2.93 -13.70 -9.43
CA ALA A 270 -2.81 -14.80 -10.38
C ALA A 270 -3.67 -16.00 -9.94
N TYR A 271 -4.98 -15.84 -9.99
CA TYR A 271 -5.93 -16.80 -9.41
C TYR A 271 -5.91 -18.20 -10.05
N GLY A 272 -5.30 -18.35 -11.23
CA GLY A 272 -5.14 -19.65 -11.90
C GLY A 272 -3.91 -20.45 -11.42
N ALA A 273 -3.02 -19.85 -10.64
CA ALA A 273 -1.76 -20.46 -10.26
C ALA A 273 -1.96 -21.79 -9.48
N PRO A 274 -1.26 -22.89 -9.84
CA PRO A 274 -1.56 -24.22 -9.30
C PRO A 274 -0.63 -24.69 -8.16
N PHE A 275 -0.01 -23.80 -7.38
CA PHE A 275 1.01 -24.18 -6.39
C PHE A 275 0.51 -25.11 -5.28
N ARG A 276 -0.79 -25.07 -4.95
CA ARG A 276 -1.45 -26.00 -4.02
C ARG A 276 -2.59 -26.79 -4.66
N GLY A 277 -2.47 -27.01 -5.96
CA GLY A 277 -3.47 -27.70 -6.79
C GLY A 277 -4.15 -26.74 -7.76
N TYR A 278 -4.89 -27.31 -8.72
CA TYR A 278 -5.58 -26.56 -9.77
C TYR A 278 -6.38 -25.35 -9.24
N ASN A 279 -6.09 -24.15 -9.78
CA ASN A 279 -6.71 -22.89 -9.38
C ASN A 279 -6.66 -22.63 -7.85
N SER A 280 -5.61 -23.05 -7.15
CA SER A 280 -5.38 -22.60 -5.78
C SER A 280 -5.17 -21.08 -5.74
N GLY A 281 -4.55 -20.54 -6.78
CA GLY A 281 -4.26 -19.13 -6.94
C GLY A 281 -2.98 -18.72 -6.21
N ALA A 282 -2.48 -17.56 -6.60
CA ALA A 282 -1.34 -16.88 -5.99
C ALA A 282 -1.54 -15.36 -6.09
N SER A 283 -0.82 -14.63 -5.27
CA SER A 283 -0.54 -13.21 -5.47
C SER A 283 0.95 -12.97 -5.31
N TYR A 284 1.45 -11.91 -5.93
CA TYR A 284 2.85 -11.55 -5.90
C TYR A 284 2.95 -10.10 -5.43
N VAL A 285 3.82 -9.87 -4.46
CA VAL A 285 4.21 -8.53 -4.04
C VAL A 285 5.56 -8.24 -4.69
N VAL A 286 5.71 -7.09 -5.32
CA VAL A 286 6.96 -6.64 -5.95
C VAL A 286 7.35 -5.33 -5.31
N PHE A 287 8.55 -5.27 -4.74
CA PHE A 287 8.98 -4.07 -4.03
C PHE A 287 9.39 -2.92 -4.96
N GLY A 288 9.06 -1.71 -4.54
CA GLY A 288 9.60 -0.47 -5.07
C GLY A 288 11.12 -0.42 -4.94
N ARG A 289 11.79 0.38 -5.79
CA ARG A 289 13.23 0.68 -5.65
C ARG A 289 13.71 1.84 -6.50
N ALA A 290 14.50 2.69 -5.86
CA ALA A 290 15.21 3.79 -6.52
C ALA A 290 16.38 3.37 -7.43
N SER A 291 16.87 2.13 -7.33
CA SER A 291 18.00 1.66 -8.16
C SER A 291 17.62 1.42 -9.63
N GLY A 292 16.35 1.62 -9.99
CA GLY A 292 15.79 1.36 -11.31
C GLY A 292 15.43 -0.10 -11.53
N PHE A 293 14.67 -0.33 -12.61
CA PHE A 293 14.17 -1.65 -12.99
C PHE A 293 14.79 -2.11 -14.31
N SER A 294 14.86 -3.42 -14.51
CA SER A 294 15.12 -3.97 -15.86
C SER A 294 13.84 -3.92 -16.68
N ALA A 295 13.96 -3.83 -18.01
CA ALA A 295 12.81 -3.87 -18.93
C ALA A 295 11.83 -5.02 -18.69
N THR A 296 12.31 -6.14 -18.15
CA THR A 296 11.50 -7.30 -17.81
C THR A 296 11.97 -7.92 -16.50
N MET A 297 11.01 -8.32 -15.67
CA MET A 297 11.22 -9.10 -14.46
C MET A 297 10.28 -10.31 -14.50
N SER A 298 10.80 -11.48 -14.12
CA SER A 298 9.96 -12.68 -13.93
C SER A 298 9.46 -12.70 -12.49
N LEU A 299 8.17 -12.93 -12.26
CA LEU A 299 7.65 -13.12 -10.90
C LEU A 299 8.24 -14.35 -10.20
N SER A 300 8.83 -15.27 -10.97
CA SER A 300 9.60 -16.40 -10.42
C SER A 300 10.92 -16.01 -9.77
N SER A 301 11.42 -14.79 -9.99
CA SER A 301 12.70 -14.31 -9.45
C SER A 301 12.54 -13.59 -8.11
N LEU A 302 11.33 -13.55 -7.56
CA LEU A 302 11.09 -12.98 -6.24
C LEU A 302 11.78 -13.83 -5.17
N ASP A 303 12.56 -13.17 -4.31
CA ASP A 303 13.45 -13.84 -3.35
C ASP A 303 13.40 -13.27 -1.93
N GLY A 304 12.41 -12.42 -1.63
CA GLY A 304 12.27 -11.72 -0.34
C GLY A 304 12.97 -10.35 -0.32
N SER A 305 14.03 -10.15 -1.11
CA SER A 305 14.72 -8.85 -1.19
C SER A 305 14.12 -7.89 -2.23
N ASN A 306 13.28 -8.40 -3.13
CA ASN A 306 12.66 -7.66 -4.22
C ASN A 306 11.16 -7.95 -4.36
N GLY A 307 10.58 -8.52 -3.30
CA GLY A 307 9.20 -8.97 -3.23
C GLY A 307 9.08 -10.47 -2.95
N PHE A 308 7.85 -10.98 -2.90
CA PHE A 308 7.54 -12.35 -2.50
C PHE A 308 6.22 -12.87 -3.10
N ARG A 309 6.00 -14.19 -3.02
CA ARG A 309 4.76 -14.85 -3.48
C ARG A 309 3.91 -15.31 -2.30
N LEU A 310 2.64 -14.91 -2.32
CA LEU A 310 1.58 -15.43 -1.47
C LEU A 310 0.82 -16.54 -2.23
N SER A 311 0.69 -17.72 -1.63
CA SER A 311 0.05 -18.88 -2.28
C SER A 311 -1.30 -19.19 -1.63
N GLY A 312 -2.32 -19.44 -2.44
CA GLY A 312 -3.61 -19.90 -1.92
C GLY A 312 -3.50 -21.24 -1.19
N GLU A 313 -4.34 -21.45 -0.19
CA GLU A 313 -4.23 -22.56 0.76
C GLU A 313 -4.60 -23.92 0.17
N ALA A 314 -5.62 -23.96 -0.70
CA ALA A 314 -6.17 -25.19 -1.25
C ALA A 314 -6.60 -25.07 -2.71
N GLN A 315 -6.84 -26.24 -3.33
CA GLN A 315 -7.33 -26.34 -4.70
C GLN A 315 -8.67 -25.60 -4.86
N PHE A 316 -8.82 -24.88 -5.97
CA PHE A 316 -10.00 -24.09 -6.35
C PHE A 316 -10.28 -22.82 -5.54
N ASP A 317 -9.43 -22.43 -4.58
CA ASP A 317 -9.63 -21.23 -3.77
C ASP A 317 -9.72 -19.95 -4.61
N GLN A 318 -9.04 -19.92 -5.76
CA GLN A 318 -8.86 -18.74 -6.59
C GLN A 318 -8.28 -17.56 -5.81
N PHE A 319 -7.31 -17.83 -4.93
CA PHE A 319 -6.59 -16.79 -4.20
C PHE A 319 -5.93 -15.79 -5.17
N GLY A 320 -6.04 -14.49 -4.89
CA GLY A 320 -5.58 -13.45 -5.83
C GLY A 320 -6.58 -13.19 -6.96
N ARG A 321 -7.87 -13.49 -6.76
CA ARG A 321 -8.94 -13.09 -7.70
C ARG A 321 -9.21 -11.59 -7.65
N SER A 322 -8.99 -10.99 -6.48
CA SER A 322 -9.00 -9.56 -6.22
C SER A 322 -7.88 -9.27 -5.23
N VAL A 323 -7.17 -8.17 -5.44
CA VAL A 323 -6.09 -7.67 -4.58
C VAL A 323 -6.28 -6.17 -4.39
N SER A 324 -5.87 -5.65 -3.24
CA SER A 324 -5.85 -4.22 -2.92
C SER A 324 -4.84 -3.99 -1.78
N THR A 325 -4.31 -2.78 -1.67
CA THR A 325 -3.82 -2.29 -0.38
C THR A 325 -5.00 -2.20 0.61
N ALA A 326 -4.73 -2.47 1.88
CA ALA A 326 -5.62 -2.22 3.00
C ALA A 326 -5.24 -0.93 3.75
N GLY A 327 -4.10 -0.32 3.40
CA GLY A 327 -3.40 0.66 4.24
C GLY A 327 -2.85 0.00 5.51
N ASP A 328 -2.23 0.78 6.38
CA ASP A 328 -1.87 0.35 7.74
C ASP A 328 -3.15 0.13 8.60
N VAL A 329 -3.61 -1.12 8.73
CA VAL A 329 -4.86 -1.43 9.47
C VAL A 329 -4.62 -1.80 10.93
N ASN A 330 -3.37 -2.02 11.34
CA ASN A 330 -2.99 -2.34 12.71
C ASN A 330 -2.25 -1.20 13.42
N GLY A 331 -1.87 -0.14 12.71
CA GLY A 331 -1.18 1.04 13.21
C GLY A 331 0.32 0.84 13.42
N ASP A 332 0.96 -0.08 12.70
CA ASP A 332 2.38 -0.43 12.88
C ASP A 332 3.34 0.31 11.95
N GLY A 333 2.82 1.22 11.12
CA GLY A 333 3.59 2.03 10.19
C GLY A 333 3.90 1.37 8.85
N PHE A 334 3.45 0.13 8.61
CA PHE A 334 3.58 -0.54 7.32
C PHE A 334 2.20 -0.67 6.64
N ASP A 335 2.15 -0.49 5.32
CA ASP A 335 0.91 -0.74 4.60
C ASP A 335 0.60 -2.26 4.54
N ASP A 336 -0.68 -2.60 4.74
CA ASP A 336 -1.15 -3.98 4.71
C ASP A 336 -1.81 -4.33 3.38
N LEU A 337 -1.93 -5.63 3.12
CA LEU A 337 -2.53 -6.16 1.90
C LEU A 337 -3.86 -6.83 2.20
N ILE A 338 -4.84 -6.71 1.30
CA ILE A 338 -6.07 -7.51 1.32
C ILE A 338 -6.29 -8.30 0.03
N ILE A 339 -6.52 -9.61 0.17
CA ILE A 339 -6.57 -10.55 -0.96
C ILE A 339 -7.83 -11.43 -0.87
N GLY A 340 -8.55 -11.54 -1.99
CA GLY A 340 -9.76 -12.35 -2.12
C GLY A 340 -9.49 -13.77 -2.66
N ALA A 341 -10.12 -14.76 -2.03
CA ALA A 341 -10.22 -16.15 -2.47
C ALA A 341 -11.69 -16.60 -2.45
N PRO A 342 -12.50 -16.19 -3.44
CA PRO A 342 -13.96 -16.24 -3.36
C PRO A 342 -14.56 -17.66 -3.33
N ILE A 343 -13.77 -18.69 -3.61
CA ILE A 343 -14.23 -20.09 -3.66
C ILE A 343 -13.59 -20.94 -2.54
N ALA A 344 -12.79 -20.33 -1.65
CA ALA A 344 -12.13 -21.04 -0.55
C ALA A 344 -13.14 -21.82 0.34
N PRO A 345 -12.85 -23.09 0.70
CA PRO A 345 -13.82 -24.00 1.28
C PRO A 345 -13.94 -23.88 2.81
N TYR A 346 -14.25 -22.70 3.36
CA TYR A 346 -14.46 -22.58 4.82
C TYR A 346 -15.90 -23.01 5.19
N GLY A 347 -16.12 -24.33 5.31
CA GLY A 347 -17.44 -24.91 5.57
C GLY A 347 -18.36 -25.02 4.34
N GLY A 348 -17.82 -24.86 3.14
CA GLY A 348 -18.50 -24.76 1.83
C GLY A 348 -17.76 -23.75 0.95
N GLN A 349 -18.16 -23.52 -0.31
CA GLN A 349 -17.61 -22.45 -1.18
C GLN A 349 -18.07 -21.06 -0.70
N SER A 350 -17.81 -20.73 0.56
CA SER A 350 -18.18 -19.47 1.22
C SER A 350 -17.23 -18.33 0.88
N GLY A 351 -16.01 -18.66 0.43
CA GLY A 351 -14.96 -17.69 0.12
C GLY A 351 -14.24 -17.20 1.39
N SER A 352 -13.03 -16.70 1.18
CA SER A 352 -12.20 -16.08 2.21
C SER A 352 -11.62 -14.77 1.70
N SER A 353 -11.36 -13.86 2.64
CA SER A 353 -10.51 -12.69 2.44
C SER A 353 -9.37 -12.78 3.44
N TYR A 354 -8.16 -12.47 2.99
CA TYR A 354 -6.94 -12.51 3.78
C TYR A 354 -6.41 -11.09 3.92
N VAL A 355 -6.07 -10.70 5.15
CA VAL A 355 -5.26 -9.50 5.40
C VAL A 355 -3.85 -9.98 5.74
N ILE A 356 -2.84 -9.42 5.08
CA ILE A 356 -1.43 -9.77 5.28
C ILE A 356 -0.76 -8.50 5.77
N PHE A 357 -0.20 -8.57 6.98
CA PHE A 357 0.43 -7.41 7.58
C PHE A 357 1.79 -7.11 6.96
N GLY A 358 2.00 -5.82 6.68
CA GLY A 358 3.28 -5.24 6.31
C GLY A 358 4.35 -5.50 7.38
N ARG A 359 5.62 -5.35 7.01
CA ARG A 359 6.78 -5.48 7.91
C ARG A 359 8.08 -5.18 7.17
N SER A 360 9.10 -4.75 7.92
CA SER A 360 10.44 -4.47 7.37
C SER A 360 11.16 -5.68 6.73
N SER A 361 10.76 -6.91 7.06
CA SER A 361 11.32 -8.11 6.45
C SER A 361 10.29 -9.24 6.37
N PHE A 362 10.12 -9.76 5.17
CA PHE A 362 9.28 -10.93 4.86
C PHE A 362 10.09 -12.21 4.69
N GLU A 363 11.38 -12.20 5.04
CA GLU A 363 12.13 -13.45 5.16
C GLU A 363 11.44 -14.31 6.22
N ASP A 364 11.02 -15.52 5.83
CA ASP A 364 10.13 -16.38 6.61
C ASP A 364 10.50 -16.38 8.09
N ALA A 365 9.57 -15.91 8.93
CA ALA A 365 9.66 -15.95 10.40
C ALA A 365 9.64 -17.39 10.99
N ASP A 366 9.91 -18.38 10.14
CA ASP A 366 10.19 -19.79 10.45
C ASP A 366 11.71 -20.11 10.36
N ASP A 367 12.55 -19.19 9.89
CA ASP A 367 14.02 -19.32 9.83
C ASP A 367 14.72 -18.12 10.48
N ALA A 368 14.18 -17.63 11.61
CA ALA A 368 14.93 -16.69 12.44
C ALA A 368 16.23 -17.36 12.93
N ASP A 369 17.36 -16.65 12.90
CA ASP A 369 18.64 -17.16 13.43
C ASP A 369 18.46 -17.66 14.89
N PHE A 370 17.57 -16.98 15.62
CA PHE A 370 17.14 -17.33 16.96
C PHE A 370 15.61 -17.40 17.05
N GLN A 371 15.06 -18.58 16.74
CA GLN A 371 13.64 -18.89 16.91
C GLN A 371 13.30 -19.35 18.34
N GLY A 372 12.32 -18.67 18.95
CA GLY A 372 11.79 -18.97 20.28
C GLY A 372 10.63 -19.94 20.33
N THR A 373 10.15 -20.13 21.55
CA THR A 373 9.06 -21.00 21.96
C THR A 373 8.02 -20.18 22.73
N PRO A 374 6.82 -20.70 23.00
CA PRO A 374 5.82 -19.97 23.80
C PRO A 374 6.15 -19.82 25.30
N GLY A 375 7.41 -19.91 25.73
CA GLY A 375 7.80 -19.58 27.10
C GLY A 375 9.16 -18.90 27.17
N ASP A 376 9.48 -18.31 28.33
CA ASP A 376 10.65 -17.45 28.53
C ASP A 376 11.98 -18.03 27.98
N ASP A 377 12.43 -17.47 26.88
CA ASP A 377 13.65 -17.83 26.15
C ASP A 377 14.77 -16.81 26.37
N ASN A 378 16.01 -17.22 26.09
CA ASN A 378 17.18 -16.35 26.24
C ASN A 378 18.16 -16.52 25.08
N PHE A 379 18.15 -15.57 24.17
CA PHE A 379 19.00 -15.51 22.99
C PHE A 379 20.21 -14.61 23.18
N ILE A 380 21.31 -15.03 22.57
CA ILE A 380 22.57 -14.30 22.60
C ILE A 380 23.19 -14.36 21.21
N GLY A 381 23.08 -13.25 20.50
CA GLY A 381 23.66 -13.04 19.19
C GLY A 381 25.17 -12.87 19.16
N THR A 382 25.64 -12.54 17.98
CA THR A 382 27.01 -12.23 17.60
C THR A 382 27.12 -10.79 17.09
N LYS A 383 28.06 -10.55 16.17
CA LYS A 383 28.28 -9.25 15.52
C LYS A 383 27.74 -9.22 14.09
N ALA A 384 27.22 -10.35 13.62
CA ALA A 384 26.55 -10.44 12.33
C ALA A 384 25.17 -9.78 12.43
N ALA A 385 24.57 -9.44 11.29
CA ALA A 385 23.14 -9.15 11.25
C ALA A 385 22.40 -10.47 11.49
N GLU A 386 21.58 -10.52 12.53
CA GLU A 386 20.85 -11.71 12.94
C GLU A 386 19.39 -11.39 13.26
N SER A 387 18.50 -12.38 13.14
CA SER A 387 17.08 -12.26 13.48
C SER A 387 16.72 -13.01 14.76
N PHE A 388 15.95 -12.37 15.64
CA PHE A 388 15.49 -12.91 16.92
C PHE A 388 13.98 -12.85 17.00
N LYS A 389 13.35 -13.97 17.38
CA LYS A 389 11.89 -14.08 17.52
C LYS A 389 11.53 -14.78 18.81
N GLY A 390 10.80 -14.10 19.69
CA GLY A 390 10.43 -14.58 21.03
C GLY A 390 9.24 -15.54 21.04
N GLU A 391 8.22 -15.24 20.22
CA GLU A 391 6.89 -15.86 20.26
C GLU A 391 6.07 -15.41 21.48
N ALA A 392 6.05 -16.17 22.57
CA ALA A 392 5.33 -15.79 23.78
C ALA A 392 6.16 -16.14 25.00
N GLY A 393 5.99 -15.44 26.10
CA GLY A 393 6.91 -15.56 27.24
C GLY A 393 7.61 -14.25 27.50
N ASN A 394 8.39 -14.17 28.58
CA ASN A 394 9.23 -13.02 28.88
C ASN A 394 10.64 -13.34 28.39
N ASP A 395 10.90 -12.98 27.15
CA ASP A 395 12.08 -13.36 26.41
C ASP A 395 13.22 -12.37 26.59
N ARG A 396 14.44 -12.88 26.51
CA ARG A 396 15.65 -12.10 26.67
C ARG A 396 16.50 -12.20 25.42
N MET A 397 16.57 -11.12 24.65
CA MET A 397 17.28 -11.06 23.38
C MET A 397 18.48 -10.13 23.48
N ILE A 398 19.66 -10.65 23.17
CA ILE A 398 20.91 -9.90 23.29
C ILE A 398 21.62 -9.83 21.95
N GLY A 399 21.47 -8.71 21.25
CA GLY A 399 22.34 -8.30 20.15
C GLY A 399 23.74 -7.98 20.66
N ARG A 400 24.77 -8.40 19.93
CA ARG A 400 26.17 -8.05 20.22
C ARG A 400 26.80 -7.21 19.10
N GLY A 401 25.96 -6.50 18.35
CA GLY A 401 26.28 -5.65 17.20
C GLY A 401 25.84 -6.33 15.91
N GLY A 402 25.84 -5.59 14.79
CA GLY A 402 25.17 -6.05 13.57
C GLY A 402 23.89 -5.25 13.33
N ALA A 403 23.32 -5.38 12.14
CA ALA A 403 21.99 -4.86 11.82
C ALA A 403 20.97 -5.93 12.18
N ASP A 404 20.72 -6.05 13.48
CA ASP A 404 19.88 -7.11 14.05
C ASP A 404 18.39 -6.76 13.93
N TRP A 405 17.55 -7.78 13.78
CA TRP A 405 16.09 -7.71 13.76
C TRP A 405 15.52 -8.40 15.00
N PHE A 406 14.70 -7.73 15.80
CA PHE A 406 14.11 -8.28 17.02
C PHE A 406 12.58 -8.19 16.99
N ASP A 407 11.92 -9.30 17.29
CA ASP A 407 10.48 -9.41 17.56
C ASP A 407 10.28 -10.14 18.90
N GLY A 408 9.85 -9.40 19.92
CA GLY A 408 9.55 -9.90 21.26
C GLY A 408 8.37 -10.86 21.29
N GLY A 409 7.32 -10.58 20.53
CA GLY A 409 6.08 -11.32 20.58
C GLY A 409 5.22 -10.95 21.80
N ALA A 410 4.76 -11.93 22.57
CA ALA A 410 3.84 -11.70 23.69
C ALA A 410 4.48 -11.93 25.06
N GLY A 411 4.66 -10.88 25.85
CA GLY A 411 5.12 -10.95 27.23
C GLY A 411 5.84 -9.70 27.68
N ASN A 412 6.77 -9.80 28.62
CA ASN A 412 7.59 -8.66 29.04
C ASN A 412 9.03 -8.95 28.67
N ASP A 413 9.40 -8.54 27.48
CA ASP A 413 10.62 -8.89 26.81
C ASP A 413 11.73 -7.89 27.12
N TYR A 414 12.95 -8.39 27.00
CA TYR A 414 14.16 -7.60 27.21
C TYR A 414 15.05 -7.72 25.98
N ILE A 415 15.07 -6.66 25.17
CA ILE A 415 15.90 -6.54 23.97
C ILE A 415 17.12 -5.69 24.30
N ARG A 416 18.33 -6.15 23.96
CA ARG A 416 19.58 -5.46 24.31
C ARG A 416 20.47 -5.25 23.10
N ILE A 417 20.71 -4.00 22.76
CA ILE A 417 21.52 -3.57 21.61
C ILE A 417 22.84 -2.91 22.04
N LEU A 418 23.83 -2.89 21.13
CA LEU A 418 25.14 -2.25 21.36
C LEU A 418 25.35 -0.94 20.58
N GLY A 419 24.43 -0.58 19.69
CA GLY A 419 24.47 0.62 18.86
C GLY A 419 23.13 0.86 18.17
N THR A 420 23.01 1.95 17.42
CA THR A 420 21.78 2.39 16.72
C THR A 420 21.64 1.82 15.30
N ASN A 421 22.54 0.91 14.92
CA ASN A 421 22.61 0.34 13.58
C ASN A 421 21.78 -0.95 13.42
N PHE A 422 20.83 -1.21 14.32
CA PHE A 422 19.88 -2.33 14.22
C PHE A 422 18.95 -2.10 13.02
N GLU A 423 18.40 -3.20 12.51
CA GLU A 423 17.45 -3.18 11.40
C GLU A 423 16.04 -2.88 11.90
N PHE A 424 15.61 -3.57 12.95
CA PHE A 424 14.25 -3.45 13.49
C PHE A 424 14.18 -3.92 14.94
N ILE A 425 13.31 -3.29 15.72
CA ILE A 425 12.98 -3.68 17.08
C ILE A 425 11.47 -3.56 17.26
N ASP A 426 10.84 -4.66 17.62
CA ASP A 426 9.48 -4.69 18.14
C ASP A 426 9.47 -5.47 19.46
N GLY A 427 8.99 -4.83 20.52
CA GLY A 427 8.77 -5.48 21.80
C GLY A 427 7.50 -6.33 21.84
N GLY A 428 6.56 -6.08 20.93
CA GLY A 428 5.28 -6.76 20.86
C GLY A 428 4.35 -6.38 22.00
N THR A 429 3.57 -7.36 22.49
CA THR A 429 2.54 -7.10 23.51
C THR A 429 3.06 -7.32 24.93
N GLY A 430 3.08 -6.25 25.74
CA GLY A 430 3.17 -6.35 27.19
C GLY A 430 3.86 -5.17 27.83
N THR A 431 5.03 -5.36 28.43
CA THR A 431 5.80 -4.25 29.01
C THR A 431 7.28 -4.51 28.79
N ASP A 432 7.78 -3.94 27.71
CA ASP A 432 9.00 -4.39 27.09
C ASP A 432 10.13 -3.41 27.35
N THR A 433 11.35 -3.93 27.37
CA THR A 433 12.54 -3.17 27.77
C THR A 433 13.60 -3.18 26.68
N LEU A 434 13.88 -2.00 26.12
CA LEU A 434 15.04 -1.77 25.27
C LEU A 434 16.27 -1.33 26.09
N GLY A 435 17.27 -2.19 26.17
CA GLY A 435 18.53 -1.96 26.86
C GLY A 435 19.64 -1.43 25.93
N LEU A 436 20.07 -0.19 26.13
CA LEU A 436 21.22 0.40 25.46
C LEU A 436 22.50 0.00 26.19
N ALA A 437 23.19 -1.03 25.71
CA ALA A 437 24.32 -1.64 26.41
C ALA A 437 25.69 -1.35 25.79
N GLY A 438 25.75 -0.50 24.76
CA GLY A 438 26.99 -0.01 24.16
C GLY A 438 27.78 0.91 25.08
N SER A 439 28.85 1.51 24.53
CA SER A 439 29.70 2.43 25.26
C SER A 439 29.43 3.86 24.82
N GLY A 440 28.69 4.63 25.62
CA GLY A 440 28.35 6.02 25.31
C GLY A 440 27.47 6.17 24.08
N ILE A 441 26.41 5.36 23.99
CA ILE A 441 25.41 5.47 22.92
C ILE A 441 24.72 6.81 23.04
N ASP A 442 24.57 7.51 21.92
CA ASP A 442 23.69 8.68 21.78
C ASP A 442 22.65 8.31 20.73
N MET A 443 21.45 7.96 21.20
CA MET A 443 20.34 7.54 20.35
C MET A 443 19.33 8.68 20.23
N ASP A 444 19.08 9.12 19.01
CA ASP A 444 17.99 10.04 18.69
C ASP A 444 16.79 9.20 18.22
N LEU A 445 15.73 9.14 19.03
CA LEU A 445 14.57 8.29 18.73
C LEU A 445 13.88 8.73 17.44
N SER A 446 13.81 10.03 17.15
CA SER A 446 13.20 10.52 15.91
C SER A 446 13.93 10.06 14.63
N LEU A 447 15.14 9.50 14.74
CA LEU A 447 15.88 8.94 13.60
C LEU A 447 15.72 7.41 13.46
N VAL A 448 15.07 6.76 14.41
CA VAL A 448 14.90 5.30 14.46
C VAL A 448 13.49 4.87 14.84
N ILE A 449 12.55 5.81 14.96
CA ILE A 449 11.20 5.55 15.45
C ILE A 449 10.44 4.63 14.48
N ASP A 450 10.58 4.84 13.17
CA ASP A 450 9.98 4.02 12.11
C ASP A 450 10.40 2.53 12.12
N LYS A 451 11.40 2.19 12.94
CA LYS A 451 11.91 0.81 13.10
C LYS A 451 12.01 0.36 14.56
N THR A 452 11.38 1.09 15.48
CA THR A 452 11.39 0.78 16.92
C THR A 452 9.97 0.92 17.48
N HIS A 453 9.33 -0.21 17.77
CA HIS A 453 7.94 -0.27 18.22
C HIS A 453 7.79 -1.14 19.49
N GLY A 454 6.65 -1.00 20.17
CA GLY A 454 6.30 -1.82 21.33
C GLY A 454 7.25 -1.71 22.53
N ILE A 455 7.81 -0.52 22.86
CA ILE A 455 8.76 -0.36 23.98
C ILE A 455 8.24 0.62 25.05
N GLU A 456 7.96 0.11 26.26
CA GLU A 456 7.55 0.93 27.41
C GLU A 456 8.72 1.36 28.31
N THR A 457 9.87 0.69 28.23
CA THR A 457 11.04 1.00 29.07
C THR A 457 12.35 1.06 28.29
N ILE A 458 13.07 2.17 28.40
CA ILE A 458 14.46 2.28 27.94
C ILE A 458 15.42 2.19 29.14
N SER A 459 16.39 1.29 29.04
CA SER A 459 17.41 1.05 30.06
C SER A 459 18.80 1.49 29.57
N LEU A 460 19.32 2.56 30.15
CA LEU A 460 20.62 3.19 29.87
C LEU A 460 21.78 2.60 30.69
N TYR A 461 21.60 1.49 31.42
CA TYR A 461 22.65 0.85 32.24
C TYR A 461 23.81 0.19 31.44
N GLY A 462 24.10 0.68 30.24
CA GLY A 462 25.25 0.30 29.44
C GLY A 462 26.58 0.77 30.03
N VAL A 463 27.61 0.80 29.19
CA VAL A 463 28.94 1.27 29.58
C VAL A 463 29.07 2.75 29.23
N GLY A 464 29.71 3.53 30.10
CA GLY A 464 29.85 4.98 29.89
C GLY A 464 28.52 5.72 30.00
N ASP A 465 28.51 6.94 29.49
CA ASP A 465 27.40 7.89 29.60
C ASP A 465 26.50 7.76 28.37
N ASN A 466 25.35 7.11 28.52
CA ASN A 466 24.41 6.88 27.42
C ASN A 466 23.32 7.94 27.42
N ARG A 467 22.88 8.34 26.23
CA ARG A 467 21.89 9.37 26.01
C ARG A 467 20.80 8.90 25.07
N VAL A 468 19.57 9.31 25.38
CA VAL A 468 18.44 9.25 24.46
C VAL A 468 17.90 10.66 24.24
N SER A 469 17.64 11.02 22.98
CA SER A 469 16.96 12.25 22.58
C SER A 469 15.61 11.88 21.97
N LEU A 470 14.55 12.64 22.28
CA LEU A 470 13.19 12.31 21.83
C LEU A 470 12.23 13.50 21.86
N THR A 471 11.19 13.43 21.04
CA THR A 471 10.02 14.32 21.02
C THR A 471 8.81 13.70 21.74
N ALA A 472 7.75 14.48 21.98
CA ALA A 472 6.50 13.93 22.52
C ALA A 472 5.83 12.93 21.57
N GLN A 473 5.98 13.14 20.26
CA GLN A 473 5.43 12.24 19.25
C GLN A 473 6.16 10.89 19.28
N ASP A 474 7.49 10.90 19.40
CA ASP A 474 8.28 9.66 19.54
C ASP A 474 7.82 8.80 20.73
N VAL A 475 7.34 9.40 21.84
CA VAL A 475 6.82 8.65 22.99
C VAL A 475 5.48 7.99 22.70
N ILE A 476 4.65 8.65 21.88
CA ILE A 476 3.34 8.13 21.48
C ILE A 476 3.53 6.99 20.49
N ASP A 477 4.47 7.13 19.55
CA ASP A 477 4.70 6.15 18.48
C ASP A 477 5.50 4.92 18.96
N LEU A 478 6.23 5.04 20.08
CA LEU A 478 7.09 3.96 20.58
C LEU A 478 6.33 2.85 21.33
N SER A 479 5.16 3.13 21.92
CA SER A 479 4.43 2.16 22.76
C SER A 479 2.96 2.06 22.38
N ASP A 480 2.55 0.84 22.01
CA ASP A 480 1.19 0.54 21.57
C ASP A 480 0.21 0.40 22.75
N THR A 481 0.74 0.34 23.97
CA THR A 481 -0.05 0.07 25.18
C THR A 481 -0.25 1.30 26.05
N THR A 482 0.68 2.25 26.02
CA THR A 482 0.61 3.47 26.83
C THR A 482 1.37 4.63 26.20
N ASN A 483 0.87 5.85 26.37
CA ASN A 483 1.64 7.06 26.06
C ASN A 483 2.71 7.36 27.14
N THR A 484 3.23 6.34 27.86
CA THR A 484 4.12 6.49 29.02
C THR A 484 5.43 5.72 28.84
N LEU A 485 6.53 6.45 28.65
CA LEU A 485 7.87 5.88 28.55
C LEU A 485 8.63 5.97 29.88
N LYS A 486 9.19 4.84 30.35
CA LYS A 486 10.10 4.81 31.50
C LYS A 486 11.54 4.77 31.05
N ILE A 487 12.36 5.70 31.52
CA ILE A 487 13.80 5.72 31.23
C ILE A 487 14.58 5.53 32.53
N LYS A 488 15.41 4.49 32.57
CA LYS A 488 16.22 4.15 33.76
C LYS A 488 17.70 4.14 33.38
N GLY A 489 18.55 4.67 34.25
CA GLY A 489 19.99 4.70 34.04
C GLY A 489 20.75 5.02 35.32
N ASN A 490 22.06 5.14 35.19
CA ASN A 490 22.98 5.48 36.26
C ASN A 490 23.50 6.93 36.11
N ALA A 491 24.36 7.34 37.06
CA ALA A 491 24.94 8.68 37.04
C ALA A 491 25.92 8.82 35.87
N GLY A 492 25.63 9.78 34.98
CA GLY A 492 26.35 9.99 33.72
C GLY A 492 25.42 9.89 32.52
N ASP A 493 24.39 9.04 32.61
CA ASP A 493 23.37 8.92 31.57
C ASP A 493 22.48 10.16 31.48
N GLY A 494 21.89 10.39 30.30
CA GLY A 494 21.08 11.57 30.01
C GLY A 494 19.85 11.30 29.15
N VAL A 495 18.84 12.14 29.33
CA VAL A 495 17.68 12.26 28.44
C VAL A 495 17.62 13.69 27.93
N PHE A 496 17.45 13.86 26.62
CA PHE A 496 17.26 15.16 26.00
C PHE A 496 15.87 15.28 25.41
N LEU A 497 15.08 16.16 26.00
CA LEU A 497 13.69 16.38 25.60
C LEU A 497 13.64 17.49 24.55
N LEU A 498 13.27 17.10 23.33
CA LEU A 498 13.09 18.00 22.18
C LEU A 498 11.68 18.59 22.19
N GLY A 499 11.50 19.77 21.60
CA GLY A 499 10.16 20.36 21.38
C GLY A 499 9.67 21.39 22.41
N GLY A 500 10.50 21.83 23.35
CA GLY A 500 10.35 23.08 24.13
C GLY A 500 9.21 23.19 25.17
N ASP A 501 8.13 22.43 25.05
CA ASP A 501 6.89 22.61 25.86
C ASP A 501 6.65 21.53 26.93
N TRP A 502 7.70 20.79 27.31
CA TRP A 502 7.64 19.79 28.38
C TRP A 502 7.37 20.41 29.75
N VAL A 503 6.36 19.90 30.45
CA VAL A 503 5.99 20.30 31.81
C VAL A 503 6.65 19.36 32.82
N ASP A 504 7.40 19.94 33.76
CA ASP A 504 7.98 19.21 34.90
C ASP A 504 6.90 18.96 35.98
N GLY A 505 6.56 17.68 36.18
CA GLY A 505 5.62 17.19 37.18
C GLY A 505 6.23 16.89 38.55
N GLY A 506 7.55 17.08 38.71
CA GLY A 506 8.31 16.81 39.92
C GLY A 506 8.63 15.33 40.13
N VAL A 507 9.31 15.04 41.25
CA VAL A 507 9.79 13.69 41.58
C VAL A 507 8.73 12.92 42.34
N HIS A 508 8.34 11.76 41.81
CA HIS A 508 7.42 10.82 42.44
C HIS A 508 8.10 9.45 42.58
N GLY A 509 8.43 9.07 43.81
CA GLY A 509 9.21 7.85 44.07
C GLY A 509 10.64 7.98 43.53
N ASN A 510 11.00 7.10 42.58
CA ASN A 510 12.35 7.05 41.99
C ASN A 510 12.42 7.67 40.58
N PHE A 511 11.37 8.37 40.16
CA PHE A 511 11.27 8.97 38.83
C PHE A 511 10.95 10.46 38.93
N HIS A 512 11.55 11.23 38.03
CA HIS A 512 11.14 12.56 37.65
C HIS A 512 10.13 12.45 36.51
N THR A 513 9.01 13.14 36.62
CA THR A 513 7.92 13.06 35.64
C THR A 513 7.92 14.27 34.74
N TYR A 514 7.88 14.05 33.42
CA TYR A 514 7.71 15.08 32.41
C TYR A 514 6.49 14.76 31.55
N THR A 515 5.72 15.77 31.18
CA THR A 515 4.53 15.59 30.35
C THR A 515 4.47 16.64 29.25
N GLN A 516 4.08 16.25 28.04
CA GLN A 516 3.74 17.14 26.94
C GLN A 516 2.54 16.53 26.21
N ASP A 517 1.44 17.28 26.14
CA ASP A 517 0.15 16.78 25.65
C ASP A 517 -0.25 15.45 26.33
N GLU A 518 -0.37 14.37 25.56
CA GLU A 518 -0.70 13.04 26.09
C GLU A 518 0.53 12.20 26.46
N ALA A 519 1.73 12.63 26.06
CA ALA A 519 2.97 11.92 26.33
C ALA A 519 3.43 12.12 27.78
N VAL A 520 3.83 11.03 28.42
CA VAL A 520 4.36 11.00 29.78
C VAL A 520 5.72 10.32 29.79
N ILE A 521 6.73 10.97 30.36
CA ILE A 521 8.06 10.37 30.54
C ILE A 521 8.37 10.28 32.02
N LEU A 522 8.83 9.11 32.44
CA LEU A 522 9.30 8.83 33.79
C LEU A 522 10.81 8.58 33.75
N VAL A 523 11.60 9.61 34.04
CA VAL A 523 13.07 9.56 34.03
C VAL A 523 13.60 9.20 35.41
N GLY A 524 14.42 8.16 35.53
CA GLY A 524 14.99 7.76 36.81
C GLY A 524 15.83 8.88 37.43
N VAL A 525 15.72 9.10 38.75
CA VAL A 525 16.37 10.22 39.47
C VAL A 525 17.91 10.28 39.38
N ASN A 526 18.55 9.21 38.89
CA ASN A 526 20.00 9.17 38.67
C ASN A 526 20.40 9.55 37.24
N VAL A 527 19.44 9.75 36.34
CA VAL A 527 19.65 10.14 34.94
C VAL A 527 19.46 11.65 34.84
N THR A 528 20.35 12.30 34.09
CA THR A 528 20.24 13.75 33.85
C THR A 528 19.16 14.03 32.81
N THR A 529 18.47 15.17 32.93
CA THR A 529 17.47 15.59 31.92
C THR A 529 17.77 17.02 31.49
N ASP A 530 17.92 17.20 30.19
CA ASP A 530 18.18 18.46 29.51
C ASP A 530 17.08 18.72 28.46
N PHE A 531 16.94 19.98 28.01
CA PHE A 531 15.89 20.42 27.09
C PHE A 531 16.48 21.21 25.91
N ALA A 532 15.85 21.11 24.74
CA ALA A 532 16.15 21.93 23.56
C ALA A 532 15.43 23.28 23.57
#